data_AF-Q5D1Q0-F1
#
_entry.id   AF-Q5D1Q0-F1
#
_cell.length_a   1.000
_cell.length_b   1.000
_cell.length_c   1.000
_cell.angle_alpha   90.00
_cell.angle_beta   90.00
_cell.angle_gamma   90.00
#
_symmetry.space_group_name_H-M   'P 1'
#
loop_
_entity.id
_entity.type
_entity.pdbx_description
1 polymer ?
#
loop_
_entity_poly.entity_id
_entity_poly.type
_entity_poly.pdbx_seq_one_letter_code
_entity_poly.pdbx_strand_id
1 'polypeptide(L)'
;RILRVPEQEGMEPAEGRVETYKGLIFANWDENAVDLDTYLGEAKFYMDHMLDRTEAGTEAIPGVQKWVIPCNWKFAAEQFCSDMYHAGTTSHLSGILAGLPEDLEMADLAPPTVGKQYRASWGGHGSGFYVGDPILMLAIMGPKVTSYWTEGPASEKAAERLG
;
A
#
# COMPACT_ATOMS: atom_id res chain seq x y z
N ARG A 1 30.74 7.78 3.92
CA ARG A 1 31.69 7.17 2.95
C ARG A 1 30.84 6.44 1.92
N ILE A 2 30.55 7.07 0.79
CA ILE A 2 29.80 6.42 -0.31
C ILE A 2 30.74 5.37 -0.88
N LEU A 3 30.40 4.09 -0.73
CA LEU A 3 31.12 3.02 -1.40
C LEU A 3 30.82 3.18 -2.90
N ARG A 4 31.77 3.72 -3.66
CA ARG A 4 31.75 3.57 -5.12
C ARG A 4 31.94 2.08 -5.37
N VAL A 5 30.90 1.43 -5.88
CA VAL A 5 31.05 0.11 -6.51
C VAL A 5 31.98 0.34 -7.70
N PRO A 6 33.13 -0.36 -7.82
CA PRO A 6 33.95 -0.27 -9.00
C PRO A 6 33.13 -0.71 -10.21
N GLU A 7 33.08 0.09 -11.27
CA GLU A 7 32.61 -0.38 -12.57
C GLU A 7 33.46 -1.59 -12.96
N GLN A 8 32.83 -2.77 -13.07
CA GLN A 8 33.44 -3.92 -13.71
C GLN A 8 33.28 -3.74 -15.22
N GLU A 9 34.39 -3.55 -15.93
CA GLU A 9 34.41 -3.57 -17.40
C GLU A 9 33.82 -4.89 -17.92
N GLY A 10 32.80 -4.81 -18.78
CA GLY A 10 32.22 -5.97 -19.48
C GLY A 10 30.87 -6.47 -18.95
N MET A 11 30.31 -5.89 -17.90
CA MET A 11 28.90 -6.13 -17.54
C MET A 11 28.05 -5.01 -18.16
N GLU A 12 27.53 -5.24 -19.37
CA GLU A 12 26.39 -4.43 -19.80
C GLU A 12 25.26 -4.62 -18.78
N PRO A 13 24.52 -3.57 -18.39
CA PRO A 13 23.33 -3.75 -17.59
C PRO A 13 22.49 -4.80 -18.28
N ALA A 14 22.10 -5.87 -17.57
CA ALA A 14 21.10 -6.78 -18.10
C ALA A 14 19.93 -5.92 -18.63
N GLU A 15 19.39 -6.22 -19.81
CA GLU A 15 18.21 -5.52 -20.31
C GLU A 15 16.99 -6.19 -19.66
N GLY A 16 16.35 -5.48 -18.74
CA GLY A 16 15.17 -5.99 -18.01
C GLY A 16 13.92 -5.67 -18.79
N ARG A 17 12.98 -6.61 -18.83
CA ARG A 17 11.63 -6.33 -19.31
C ARG A 17 10.97 -5.33 -18.36
N VAL A 18 10.52 -4.20 -18.89
CA VAL A 18 9.81 -3.15 -18.15
C VAL A 18 8.34 -3.19 -18.53
N GLU A 19 7.47 -3.30 -17.52
CA GLU A 19 6.02 -3.33 -17.68
C GLU A 19 5.39 -2.37 -16.66
N THR A 20 4.24 -1.77 -16.98
CA THR A 20 3.57 -0.82 -16.10
C THR A 20 2.18 -1.29 -15.73
N TYR A 21 1.77 -1.05 -14.47
CA TYR A 21 0.40 -1.25 -14.02
C TYR A 21 -0.16 0.04 -13.43
N LYS A 22 -1.08 0.70 -14.16
CA LYS A 22 -1.82 1.90 -13.74
C LYS A 22 -0.96 2.99 -13.06
N GLY A 23 0.20 3.28 -13.65
CA GLY A 23 1.15 4.30 -13.18
C GLY A 23 2.36 3.75 -12.41
N LEU A 24 2.29 2.52 -11.89
CA LEU A 24 3.44 1.87 -11.27
C LEU A 24 4.33 1.22 -12.32
N ILE A 25 5.65 1.33 -12.15
CA ILE A 25 6.67 0.77 -13.06
C ILE A 25 7.30 -0.45 -12.40
N PHE A 26 7.27 -1.60 -13.08
CA PHE A 26 7.89 -2.84 -12.65
C PHE A 26 8.95 -3.28 -13.68
N ALA A 27 9.96 -4.02 -13.21
CA ALA A 27 10.99 -4.59 -14.07
C ALA A 27 11.32 -6.02 -13.65
N ASN A 28 11.58 -6.89 -14.62
CA ASN A 28 12.00 -8.27 -14.40
C ASN A 28 13.13 -8.65 -15.38
N TRP A 29 14.19 -9.28 -14.85
CA TRP A 29 15.34 -9.70 -15.64
C TRP A 29 15.17 -11.11 -16.25
N ASP A 30 14.24 -11.91 -15.73
CA ASP A 30 14.01 -13.27 -16.24
C ASP A 30 13.13 -13.23 -17.50
N GLU A 31 13.75 -13.55 -18.64
CA GLU A 31 13.08 -13.59 -19.94
C GLU A 31 11.94 -14.60 -19.99
N ASN A 32 12.01 -15.67 -19.19
CA ASN A 32 11.04 -16.76 -19.16
C ASN A 32 9.95 -16.58 -18.10
N ALA A 33 10.04 -15.53 -17.28
CA ALA A 33 9.00 -15.21 -16.33
C ALA A 33 7.71 -14.82 -17.07
N VAL A 34 6.57 -15.12 -16.44
CA VAL A 34 5.27 -14.62 -16.89
C VAL A 34 5.26 -13.08 -16.96
N ASP A 35 4.42 -12.52 -17.81
CA ASP A 35 4.19 -11.06 -17.87
C ASP A 35 3.62 -10.51 -16.54
N LEU A 36 3.69 -9.19 -16.36
CA LEU A 36 3.27 -8.52 -15.14
C LEU A 36 1.77 -8.72 -14.88
N ASP A 37 0.96 -8.66 -15.93
CA ASP A 37 -0.49 -8.84 -15.80
C ASP A 37 -0.81 -10.23 -15.23
N THR A 38 -0.16 -11.25 -15.77
CA THR A 38 -0.23 -12.62 -15.30
C THR A 38 0.38 -12.75 -13.92
N TYR A 39 1.53 -12.12 -13.62
CA TYR A 39 2.20 -12.14 -12.31
C TYR A 39 1.35 -11.55 -11.16
N LEU A 40 0.59 -10.50 -11.45
CA LEU A 40 -0.30 -9.84 -10.48
C LEU A 40 -1.63 -10.57 -10.34
N GLY A 41 -2.19 -11.07 -11.44
CA GLY A 41 -3.41 -11.88 -11.46
C GLY A 41 -4.54 -11.19 -10.69
N GLU A 42 -5.21 -11.90 -9.79
CA GLU A 42 -6.32 -11.32 -9.04
C GLU A 42 -5.91 -10.33 -7.94
N ALA A 43 -4.61 -10.17 -7.65
CA ALA A 43 -4.15 -9.09 -6.78
C ALA A 43 -4.41 -7.70 -7.40
N LYS A 44 -4.53 -7.62 -8.73
CA LYS A 44 -4.92 -6.40 -9.46
C LYS A 44 -6.21 -5.78 -8.93
N PHE A 45 -7.18 -6.61 -8.53
CA PHE A 45 -8.44 -6.15 -7.95
C PHE A 45 -8.20 -5.25 -6.72
N TYR A 46 -7.28 -5.64 -5.85
CA TYR A 46 -6.96 -4.89 -4.62
C TYR A 46 -6.08 -3.68 -4.89
N MET A 47 -5.21 -3.75 -5.91
CA MET A 47 -4.42 -2.60 -6.36
C MET A 47 -5.32 -1.48 -6.92
N ASP A 48 -6.40 -1.86 -7.61
CA ASP A 48 -7.33 -0.92 -8.22
C ASP A 48 -8.07 -0.05 -7.22
N HIS A 49 -8.28 -0.54 -5.98
CA HIS A 49 -8.83 0.25 -4.89
C HIS A 49 -8.07 1.56 -4.63
N MET A 50 -6.77 1.61 -4.98
CA MET A 50 -5.96 2.83 -4.92
C MET A 50 -5.68 3.40 -6.31
N LEU A 51 -5.33 2.55 -7.28
CA LEU A 51 -4.77 3.00 -8.56
C LEU A 51 -5.80 3.35 -9.63
N ASP A 52 -7.08 2.96 -9.48
CA ASP A 52 -8.11 3.11 -10.52
C ASP A 52 -9.42 3.75 -10.04
N ARG A 53 -9.34 4.53 -8.96
CA ARG A 53 -10.50 5.26 -8.41
C ARG A 53 -11.07 6.32 -9.38
N THR A 54 -10.29 6.71 -10.39
CA THR A 54 -10.69 7.67 -11.42
C THR A 54 -9.98 7.34 -12.73
N GLU A 55 -10.65 7.65 -13.83
CA GLU A 55 -10.12 7.68 -15.20
C GLU A 55 -8.86 8.54 -15.37
N ALA A 56 -8.61 9.49 -14.46
CA ALA A 56 -7.40 10.31 -14.48
C ALA A 56 -6.14 9.56 -14.01
N GLY A 57 -6.28 8.40 -13.37
CA GLY A 57 -5.16 7.65 -12.79
C GLY A 57 -4.58 8.33 -11.54
N THR A 58 -3.29 8.08 -11.30
CA THR A 58 -2.56 8.60 -10.13
C THR A 58 -1.28 9.33 -10.54
N GLU A 59 -0.86 10.29 -9.72
CA GLU A 59 0.45 10.92 -9.80
C GLU A 59 1.17 10.83 -8.45
N ALA A 60 2.50 10.77 -8.49
CA ALA A 60 3.32 10.79 -7.28
C ALA A 60 3.66 12.24 -6.90
N ILE A 61 3.44 12.61 -5.64
CA ILE A 61 3.95 13.88 -5.11
C ILE A 61 5.49 13.88 -5.24
N PRO A 62 6.11 14.92 -5.83
CA PRO A 62 7.55 14.92 -6.04
C PRO A 62 8.36 14.79 -4.74
N GLY A 63 9.21 13.76 -4.67
CA GLY A 63 10.13 13.51 -3.56
C GLY A 63 10.14 12.05 -3.14
N VAL A 64 11.33 11.44 -3.07
CA VAL A 64 11.50 10.06 -2.57
C VAL A 64 12.32 10.09 -1.29
N GLN A 65 11.68 9.75 -0.16
CA GLN A 65 12.37 9.59 1.12
C GLN A 65 13.15 8.27 1.14
N LYS A 66 14.43 8.31 1.55
CA LYS A 66 15.31 7.13 1.60
C LYS A 66 15.97 7.03 2.98
N TRP A 67 15.89 5.86 3.61
CA TRP A 67 16.51 5.55 4.90
C TRP A 67 16.92 4.07 4.96
N VAL A 68 17.67 3.68 6.00
CA VAL A 68 18.15 2.29 6.19
C VAL A 68 17.61 1.75 7.52
N ILE A 69 16.95 0.59 7.47
CA ILE A 69 16.51 -0.16 8.65
C ILE A 69 17.29 -1.49 8.70
N PRO A 70 18.04 -1.79 9.77
CA PRO A 70 18.84 -3.01 9.88
C PRO A 70 17.98 -4.23 10.26
N CYS A 71 17.02 -4.58 9.41
CA CYS A 71 16.16 -5.76 9.56
C CYS A 71 16.10 -6.56 8.26
N ASN A 72 15.59 -7.79 8.33
CA ASN A 72 15.35 -8.57 7.11
C ASN A 72 14.14 -7.98 6.35
N TRP A 73 14.26 -7.82 5.03
CA TRP A 73 13.20 -7.27 4.18
C TRP A 73 11.86 -8.01 4.30
N LYS A 74 11.90 -9.31 4.64
CA LYS A 74 10.68 -10.13 4.82
C LYS A 74 9.78 -9.61 5.94
N PHE A 75 10.33 -8.99 6.99
CA PHE A 75 9.49 -8.42 8.05
C PHE A 75 8.59 -7.30 7.51
N ALA A 76 9.15 -6.37 6.73
CA ALA A 76 8.37 -5.30 6.14
C ALA A 76 7.39 -5.82 5.08
N ALA A 77 7.82 -6.76 4.23
CA ALA A 77 6.96 -7.36 3.21
C ALA A 77 5.77 -8.13 3.83
N GLU A 78 6.02 -8.97 4.83
CA GLU A 78 4.99 -9.74 5.54
C GLU A 78 4.01 -8.82 6.27
N GLN A 79 4.53 -7.79 6.94
CA GLN A 79 3.70 -6.86 7.72
C GLN A 79 2.66 -6.16 6.83
N PHE A 80 3.07 -5.69 5.63
CA PHE A 80 2.15 -5.08 4.67
C PHE A 80 1.25 -6.09 3.95
N CYS A 81 1.67 -7.35 3.85
CA CYS A 81 0.90 -8.41 3.19
C CYS A 81 -0.30 -8.89 4.04
N SER A 82 -0.13 -9.01 5.36
CA SER A 82 -1.13 -9.69 6.21
C SER A 82 -1.29 -9.15 7.64
N ASP A 83 -0.39 -8.29 8.12
CA ASP A 83 -0.35 -7.93 9.55
C ASP A 83 -1.19 -6.68 9.87
N MET A 84 -2.52 -6.74 9.69
CA MET A 84 -3.39 -5.72 10.31
C MET A 84 -3.40 -5.84 11.86
N TYR A 85 -2.98 -7.01 12.36
CA TYR A 85 -2.98 -7.35 13.78
C TYR A 85 -2.08 -6.42 14.59
N HIS A 86 -0.88 -6.08 14.12
CA HIS A 86 0.02 -5.18 14.84
C HIS A 86 -0.57 -3.77 15.03
N ALA A 87 -1.36 -3.28 14.07
CA ALA A 87 -1.96 -1.95 14.09
C ALA A 87 -3.19 -1.90 15.00
N GLY A 88 -4.00 -2.95 15.02
CA GLY A 88 -5.16 -3.08 15.91
C GLY A 88 -4.82 -3.46 17.35
N THR A 89 -3.53 -3.60 17.70
CA THR A 89 -3.08 -4.00 19.04
C THR A 89 -2.22 -2.92 19.69
N THR A 90 -0.91 -3.13 19.85
CA THR A 90 -0.07 -2.28 20.70
C THR A 90 0.91 -1.42 19.93
N SER A 91 1.23 -1.78 18.68
CA SER A 91 2.38 -1.21 17.97
C SER A 91 2.24 0.28 17.65
N HIS A 92 1.00 0.75 17.43
CA HIS A 92 0.71 2.11 16.97
C HIS A 92 -0.15 2.94 17.93
N LEU A 93 -0.32 2.51 19.19
CA LEU A 93 -1.17 3.22 20.16
C LEU A 93 -0.79 4.70 20.30
N SER A 94 0.50 5.02 20.35
CA SER A 94 0.97 6.41 20.43
C SER A 94 0.76 7.20 19.14
N GLY A 95 0.83 6.55 17.98
CA GLY A 95 0.56 7.17 16.68
C GLY A 95 -0.91 7.52 16.52
N ILE A 96 -1.81 6.64 16.94
CA ILE A 96 -3.26 6.90 16.95
C ILE A 96 -3.58 8.07 17.90
N LEU A 97 -3.02 8.05 19.12
CA LEU A 97 -3.18 9.14 20.09
C LEU A 97 -2.72 10.49 19.53
N ALA A 98 -1.63 10.53 18.76
CA ALA A 98 -1.11 11.76 18.17
C ALA A 98 -2.04 12.37 17.10
N GLY A 99 -2.95 11.58 16.51
CA GLY A 99 -3.92 12.03 15.51
C GLY A 99 -5.31 12.34 16.08
N LEU A 100 -5.53 12.09 17.36
CA LEU A 100 -6.80 12.38 18.01
C LEU A 100 -6.99 13.89 18.27
N PRO A 101 -8.22 14.41 18.18
CA PRO A 101 -8.60 15.68 18.77
C PRO A 101 -8.23 15.74 20.27
N GLU A 102 -7.92 16.94 20.78
CA GLU A 102 -7.50 17.13 22.18
C GLU A 102 -8.56 16.68 23.21
N ASP A 103 -9.84 16.56 22.80
CA ASP A 103 -10.96 16.17 23.64
C ASP A 103 -11.30 14.67 23.59
N LEU A 104 -10.55 13.86 22.83
CA LEU A 104 -10.74 12.41 22.75
C LEU A 104 -9.54 11.65 23.34
N GLU A 105 -9.82 10.68 24.21
CA GLU A 105 -8.79 9.79 24.74
C GLU A 105 -8.78 8.44 24.00
N MET A 106 -7.62 7.76 24.03
CA MET A 106 -7.49 6.41 23.47
C MET A 106 -8.44 5.38 24.09
N ALA A 107 -8.81 5.57 25.36
CA ALA A 107 -9.78 4.70 26.04
C ALA A 107 -11.19 4.79 25.42
N ASP A 108 -11.48 5.90 24.74
CA ASP A 108 -12.77 6.15 24.08
C ASP A 108 -12.80 5.62 22.64
N LEU A 109 -11.65 5.19 22.09
CA LEU A 109 -11.57 4.59 20.76
C LEU A 109 -11.64 3.06 20.84
N ALA A 110 -12.69 2.49 20.25
CA ALA A 110 -12.68 1.08 19.90
C ALA A 110 -11.90 0.88 18.58
N PRO A 111 -10.88 0.02 18.53
CA PRO A 111 -10.24 -0.31 17.26
C PRO A 111 -11.27 -0.99 16.34
N PRO A 112 -11.24 -0.71 15.03
CA PRO A 112 -12.12 -1.41 14.08
C PRO A 112 -11.94 -2.93 14.18
N THR A 113 -13.05 -3.66 14.22
CA THR A 113 -13.05 -5.13 14.36
C THR A 113 -13.63 -5.85 13.14
N VAL A 114 -14.31 -5.13 12.25
CA VAL A 114 -14.91 -5.68 11.03
C VAL A 114 -13.99 -5.39 9.85
N GLY A 115 -13.50 -6.45 9.21
CA GLY A 115 -12.61 -6.34 8.06
C GLY A 115 -12.51 -7.63 7.26
N LYS A 116 -11.73 -7.59 6.18
CA LYS A 116 -11.40 -8.75 5.36
C LYS A 116 -9.90 -8.81 5.10
N GLN A 117 -9.42 -10.02 4.88
CA GLN A 117 -8.07 -10.28 4.41
C GLN A 117 -8.12 -11.17 3.17
N TYR A 118 -7.27 -10.84 2.22
CA TYR A 118 -7.09 -11.52 0.96
C TYR A 118 -5.71 -12.15 0.90
N ARG A 119 -5.66 -13.36 0.35
CA ARG A 119 -4.46 -14.06 -0.05
C ARG A 119 -4.63 -14.47 -1.51
N ALA A 120 -3.65 -14.16 -2.33
CA ALA A 120 -3.62 -14.59 -3.72
C ALA A 120 -3.55 -16.12 -3.85
N SER A 121 -4.20 -16.62 -4.89
CA SER A 121 -4.20 -18.03 -5.29
C SER A 121 -2.79 -18.53 -5.63
N TRP A 122 -1.92 -17.64 -6.13
CA TRP A 122 -0.49 -17.88 -6.30
C TRP A 122 0.30 -16.56 -6.14
N GLY A 123 1.63 -16.58 -6.30
CA GLY A 123 2.46 -15.37 -6.32
C GLY A 123 2.81 -14.80 -4.94
N GLY A 124 2.04 -15.14 -3.90
CA GLY A 124 2.32 -14.76 -2.51
C GLY A 124 1.81 -13.38 -2.11
N HIS A 125 0.97 -12.76 -2.95
CA HIS A 125 0.37 -11.45 -2.68
C HIS A 125 -0.72 -11.52 -1.60
N GLY A 126 -0.90 -10.42 -0.87
CA GLY A 126 -1.94 -10.31 0.15
C GLY A 126 -2.33 -8.86 0.42
N SER A 127 -3.52 -8.68 0.97
CA SER A 127 -4.06 -7.36 1.35
C SER A 127 -5.05 -7.54 2.50
N GLY A 128 -5.13 -6.57 3.40
CA GLY A 128 -6.13 -6.52 4.46
C GLY A 128 -6.74 -5.13 4.58
N PHE A 129 -8.04 -5.05 4.92
CA PHE A 129 -8.74 -3.79 5.08
C PHE A 129 -9.92 -3.91 6.05
N TYR A 130 -10.21 -2.82 6.75
CA TYR A 130 -11.44 -2.66 7.52
C TYR A 130 -12.62 -2.30 6.63
N VAL A 131 -13.83 -2.58 7.11
CA VAL A 131 -15.08 -2.29 6.39
C VAL A 131 -16.03 -1.54 7.32
N GLY A 132 -16.54 -0.41 6.84
CA GLY A 132 -17.60 0.37 7.51
C GLY A 132 -17.11 1.35 8.56
N ASP A 133 -16.19 0.95 9.45
CA ASP A 133 -15.69 1.80 10.53
C ASP A 133 -14.50 2.69 10.06
N PRO A 134 -14.65 4.02 10.01
CA PRO A 134 -13.61 4.93 9.53
C PRO A 134 -12.65 5.39 10.62
N ILE A 135 -12.80 4.98 11.89
CA ILE A 135 -12.06 5.56 13.04
C ILE A 135 -10.55 5.52 12.83
N LEU A 136 -10.00 4.38 12.39
CA LEU A 136 -8.56 4.28 12.16
C LEU A 136 -8.10 5.18 11.01
N MET A 137 -8.91 5.32 9.96
CA MET A 137 -8.59 6.23 8.85
C MET A 137 -8.65 7.70 9.31
N LEU A 138 -9.62 8.07 10.13
CA LEU A 138 -9.72 9.41 10.73
C LEU A 138 -8.50 9.74 11.57
N ALA A 139 -8.06 8.83 12.43
CA ALA A 139 -6.89 9.04 13.28
C ALA A 139 -5.59 9.21 12.48
N ILE A 140 -5.43 8.50 11.36
CA ILE A 140 -4.20 8.54 10.56
C ILE A 140 -4.21 9.71 9.56
N MET A 141 -5.31 9.90 8.83
CA MET A 141 -5.38 10.79 7.67
C MET A 141 -6.12 12.11 7.95
N GLY A 142 -6.84 12.19 9.07
CA GLY A 142 -7.69 13.33 9.42
C GLY A 142 -9.01 13.37 8.63
N PRO A 143 -9.96 14.22 9.08
CA PRO A 143 -11.34 14.20 8.59
C PRO A 143 -11.49 14.54 7.11
N LYS A 144 -10.62 15.40 6.56
CA LYS A 144 -10.72 15.85 5.17
C LYS A 144 -10.44 14.72 4.18
N VAL A 145 -9.40 13.92 4.44
CA VAL A 145 -9.02 12.80 3.57
C VAL A 145 -10.00 11.64 3.74
N THR A 146 -10.43 11.37 4.98
CA THR A 146 -11.44 10.34 5.22
C THR A 146 -12.74 10.66 4.48
N SER A 147 -13.24 11.89 4.59
CA SER A 147 -14.43 12.35 3.86
C SER A 147 -14.26 12.17 2.34
N TYR A 148 -13.15 12.66 1.77
CA TYR A 148 -12.85 12.47 0.34
C TYR A 148 -12.86 10.99 -0.10
N TRP A 149 -12.43 10.08 0.78
CA TRP A 149 -12.32 8.67 0.47
C TRP A 149 -13.66 7.93 0.56
N THR A 150 -14.48 8.27 1.55
CA THR A 150 -15.67 7.48 1.93
C THR A 150 -17.00 8.10 1.54
N GLU A 151 -17.03 9.38 1.17
CA GLU A 151 -18.27 10.09 0.83
C GLU A 151 -18.08 11.13 -0.28
N GLY A 152 -19.22 11.60 -0.82
CA GLY A 152 -19.26 12.63 -1.85
C GLY A 152 -18.81 12.17 -3.24
N PRO A 153 -18.69 13.12 -4.19
CA PRO A 153 -18.61 12.80 -5.62
C PRO A 153 -17.40 11.95 -6.02
N ALA A 154 -16.25 12.14 -5.36
CA ALA A 154 -15.05 11.36 -5.65
C ALA A 154 -15.15 9.92 -5.15
N SER A 155 -15.81 9.71 -4.01
CA SER A 155 -16.08 8.37 -3.47
C SER A 155 -17.12 7.64 -4.31
N GLU A 156 -18.20 8.33 -4.71
CA GLU A 156 -19.24 7.78 -5.60
C GLU A 156 -18.67 7.34 -6.95
N LYS A 157 -17.81 8.17 -7.55
CA LYS A 157 -17.09 7.81 -8.78
C LYS A 157 -16.21 6.56 -8.59
N ALA A 158 -15.49 6.48 -7.47
CA ALA A 158 -14.66 5.31 -7.18
C ALA A 158 -15.52 4.05 -7.01
N ALA A 159 -16.66 4.15 -6.31
CA ALA A 159 -17.59 3.04 -6.15
C ALA A 159 -18.16 2.58 -7.50
N GLU A 160 -18.57 3.50 -8.37
CA GLU A 160 -19.05 3.16 -9.72
C GLU A 160 -17.99 2.41 -10.54
N ARG A 161 -16.73 2.85 -10.47
CA ARG A 161 -15.63 2.22 -11.22
C ARG A 161 -15.23 0.85 -10.68
N LEU A 162 -15.25 0.68 -9.36
CA LEU A 162 -14.81 -0.55 -8.71
C LEU A 162 -15.90 -1.64 -8.67
N GLY A 163 -17.16 -1.27 -8.95
CA GLY A 163 -18.32 -2.16 -8.95
C GLY A 163 -18.82 -2.52 -7.56
#